data_AF-A0A5C7QNN4-F1
#
_entry.id   AF-A0A5C7QNN4-F1
#
_cell.length_a   1.000
_cell.length_b   1.000
_cell.length_c   1.000
_cell.angle_alpha   90.00
_cell.angle_beta   90.00
_cell.angle_gamma   90.00
#
_symmetry.space_group_name_H-M   'P 1'
#
loop_
_entity.id
_entity.type
_entity.pdbx_description
1 polymer ?
#
loop_
_entity_poly.entity_id
_entity_poly.type
_entity_poly.pdbx_seq_one_letter_code
_entity_poly.pdbx_strand_id
1 'polypeptide(L)'
;QFIPTTFEEFAVDFDGDGKRDLRESIPDALASTANYLSQSGWQQGQSWGTEVVLPVTFDWSETEPANWQALSYWMAQGVYRVDGSPLDAASMTRSAVIVPAGYRGPAFLSYPNFNVLLKYNNAISYALATGYLAERLKGGLDVQAAWPRHELALSRLEKAELQERLSAVGYSTDGIDGNIGPNTRAALRRWQADTGFPADGYATIDHLQLLREQTALPKSIEAGSF
;
A
#
# COMPACT_ATOMS: atom_id res chain seq x y z
N GLN A 1 -12.53 11.15 9.47
CA GLN A 1 -12.48 12.61 9.68
C GLN A 1 -12.74 13.27 8.34
N PHE A 2 -13.89 13.91 8.18
CA PHE A 2 -14.24 14.55 6.91
C PHE A 2 -13.66 15.96 6.83
N ILE A 3 -13.12 16.30 5.66
CA ILE A 3 -12.92 17.69 5.28
C ILE A 3 -14.28 18.32 4.92
N PRO A 4 -14.41 19.67 4.89
CA PRO A 4 -15.70 20.31 4.69
C PRO A 4 -16.47 19.88 3.44
N THR A 5 -15.78 19.68 2.31
CA THR A 5 -16.43 19.22 1.07
C THR A 5 -16.96 17.80 1.19
N THR A 6 -16.22 16.89 1.82
CA THR A 6 -16.68 15.53 2.12
C THR A 6 -17.85 15.53 3.10
N PHE A 7 -17.86 16.45 4.08
CA PHE A 7 -18.99 16.62 4.97
C PHE A 7 -20.25 17.01 4.21
N GLU A 8 -20.16 18.01 3.33
CA GLU A 8 -21.34 18.45 2.57
C GLU A 8 -21.94 17.35 1.71
N GLU A 9 -21.09 16.55 1.05
CA GLU A 9 -21.52 15.50 0.14
C GLU A 9 -22.02 14.23 0.86
N PHE A 10 -21.40 13.84 1.98
CA PHE A 10 -21.61 12.51 2.56
C PHE A 10 -22.16 12.50 3.99
N ALA A 11 -22.18 13.62 4.72
CA ALA A 11 -22.72 13.63 6.07
C ALA A 11 -24.22 13.36 6.08
N VAL A 12 -24.67 12.56 7.05
CA VAL A 12 -26.06 12.10 7.24
C VAL A 12 -26.52 12.53 8.63
N ASP A 13 -27.73 13.08 8.69
CA ASP A 13 -28.52 13.25 9.92
C ASP A 13 -29.28 11.95 10.09
N PHE A 14 -28.82 11.11 11.02
CA PHE A 14 -29.33 9.75 11.18
C PHE A 14 -30.36 9.64 12.30
N ASP A 15 -30.25 10.47 13.34
CA ASP A 15 -31.20 10.50 14.44
C ASP A 15 -32.42 11.41 14.19
N GLY A 16 -32.38 12.23 13.13
CA GLY A 16 -33.49 13.01 12.62
C GLY A 16 -33.73 14.32 13.38
N ASP A 17 -32.73 14.84 14.09
CA ASP A 17 -32.83 16.08 14.87
C ASP A 17 -32.68 17.37 14.02
N GLY A 18 -32.39 17.21 12.72
CA GLY A 18 -32.17 18.29 11.76
C GLY A 18 -30.71 18.72 11.62
N LYS A 19 -29.76 18.03 12.26
CA LYS A 19 -28.33 18.32 12.20
C LYS A 19 -27.54 17.09 11.75
N ARG A 20 -26.40 17.35 11.11
CA ARG A 20 -25.41 16.33 10.74
C ARG A 20 -24.21 16.46 11.67
N ASP A 21 -24.32 15.98 12.91
CA ASP A 21 -23.31 16.20 13.97
C ASP A 21 -22.31 15.03 14.08
N LEU A 22 -21.26 15.08 13.26
CA LEU A 22 -20.19 14.07 13.28
C LEU A 22 -19.26 14.17 14.51
N ARG A 23 -19.44 15.15 15.41
CA ARG A 23 -18.56 15.35 16.59
C ARG A 23 -19.16 14.74 17.82
N GLU A 24 -20.43 15.04 18.10
CA GLU A 24 -21.10 14.63 19.33
C GLU A 24 -22.15 13.53 19.11
N SER A 25 -22.65 13.33 17.88
CA SER A 25 -23.60 12.25 17.56
C SER A 25 -22.87 11.02 17.00
N ILE A 26 -22.79 9.96 17.81
CA ILE A 26 -22.29 8.64 17.37
C ILE A 26 -23.14 8.10 16.19
N PRO A 27 -24.50 8.15 16.23
CA PRO A 27 -25.33 7.75 15.10
C PRO A 27 -24.94 8.44 13.79
N ASP A 28 -24.80 9.76 13.78
CA ASP A 28 -24.44 10.52 12.59
C ASP A 28 -23.03 10.20 12.10
N ALA A 29 -22.06 10.09 13.02
CA ALA A 29 -20.69 9.74 12.68
C ALA A 29 -20.59 8.36 11.99
N LEU A 30 -21.31 7.36 12.52
CA LEU A 30 -21.33 6.01 11.95
C LEU A 30 -22.09 5.97 10.62
N ALA A 31 -23.28 6.59 10.55
CA ALA A 31 -24.09 6.62 9.35
C ALA A 31 -23.40 7.37 8.21
N SER A 32 -22.74 8.50 8.51
CA SER A 32 -21.97 9.28 7.55
C SER A 32 -20.75 8.51 7.03
N THR A 33 -20.06 7.80 7.92
CA THR A 33 -18.93 6.93 7.52
C THR A 33 -19.42 5.80 6.61
N ALA A 34 -20.53 5.13 6.96
CA ALA A 34 -21.12 4.08 6.15
C ALA A 34 -21.59 4.61 4.79
N ASN A 35 -22.22 5.79 4.76
CA ASN A 35 -22.65 6.45 3.53
C ASN A 35 -21.47 6.75 2.61
N TYR A 36 -20.38 7.31 3.15
CA TYR A 36 -19.16 7.56 2.39
C TYR A 36 -18.57 6.27 1.81
N LEU A 37 -18.42 5.21 2.61
CA LEU A 37 -17.87 3.93 2.14
C LEU A 37 -18.76 3.32 1.04
N SER A 38 -20.07 3.31 1.25
CA SER A 38 -21.06 2.80 0.30
C SER A 38 -20.97 3.54 -1.04
N GLN A 39 -21.06 4.87 -1.03
CA GLN A 39 -20.96 5.69 -2.25
C GLN A 39 -19.56 5.64 -2.89
N SER A 40 -18.52 5.33 -2.11
CA SER A 40 -17.16 5.12 -2.61
C SER A 40 -16.96 3.75 -3.28
N GLY A 41 -17.97 2.87 -3.26
CA GLY A 41 -17.97 1.58 -3.95
C GLY A 41 -17.72 0.37 -3.05
N TRP A 42 -17.99 0.48 -1.74
CA TRP A 42 -17.89 -0.65 -0.82
C TRP A 42 -18.81 -1.80 -1.24
N GLN A 43 -18.24 -3.00 -1.36
CA GLN A 43 -18.94 -4.22 -1.71
C GLN A 43 -19.27 -5.00 -0.42
N GLN A 44 -20.56 -5.06 -0.08
CA GLN A 44 -21.00 -5.79 1.11
C GLN A 44 -20.60 -7.27 1.03
N GLY A 45 -20.02 -7.79 2.12
CA GLY A 45 -19.59 -9.19 2.21
C GLY A 45 -18.21 -9.48 1.59
N GLN A 46 -17.64 -8.57 0.80
CA GLN A 46 -16.26 -8.73 0.31
C GLN A 46 -15.26 -8.32 1.39
N SER A 47 -14.21 -9.12 1.59
CA SER A 47 -13.09 -8.72 2.45
C SER A 47 -12.35 -7.50 1.88
N TRP A 48 -11.66 -6.72 2.72
CA TRP A 48 -10.70 -5.74 2.24
C TRP A 48 -9.48 -6.41 1.58
N GLY A 49 -9.13 -7.62 2.01
CA GLY A 49 -7.95 -8.34 1.55
C GLY A 49 -7.69 -9.60 2.36
N THR A 50 -6.52 -10.19 2.16
CA THR A 50 -6.03 -11.33 2.97
C THR A 50 -4.51 -11.38 2.97
N GLU A 51 -3.93 -11.83 4.07
CA GLU A 51 -2.52 -12.20 4.12
C GLU A 51 -2.28 -13.46 3.28
N VAL A 52 -1.18 -13.46 2.55
CA VAL A 52 -0.77 -14.54 1.65
C VAL A 52 0.70 -14.85 1.82
N VAL A 53 1.08 -16.05 1.40
CA VAL A 53 2.48 -16.45 1.24
C VAL A 53 2.80 -16.46 -0.25
N LEU A 54 3.95 -15.87 -0.58
CA LEU A 54 4.50 -15.88 -1.93
C LEU A 54 5.58 -16.97 -2.01
N PRO A 55 5.64 -17.75 -3.09
CA PRO A 55 6.70 -18.75 -3.26
C PRO A 55 8.06 -18.06 -3.45
N VAL A 56 9.15 -18.79 -3.17
CA VAL A 56 10.52 -18.26 -3.31
C VAL A 56 10.84 -17.81 -4.74
N THR A 57 10.14 -18.40 -5.71
CA THR A 57 10.26 -18.13 -7.16
C THR A 57 9.31 -17.04 -7.64
N PHE A 58 8.59 -16.35 -6.74
CA PHE A 58 7.64 -15.32 -7.12
C PHE A 58 8.35 -14.15 -7.82
N ASP A 59 7.74 -13.65 -8.90
CA ASP A 59 8.22 -12.45 -9.58
C ASP A 59 7.84 -11.20 -8.78
N TRP A 60 8.80 -10.67 -8.03
CA TRP A 60 8.61 -9.49 -7.20
C TRP A 60 8.20 -8.23 -7.98
N SER A 61 8.45 -8.18 -9.30
CA SER A 61 8.03 -7.07 -10.14
C SER A 61 6.51 -6.93 -10.21
N GLU A 62 5.77 -7.99 -9.89
CA GLU A 62 4.31 -8.03 -9.90
C GLU A 62 3.64 -7.43 -8.66
N THR A 63 4.43 -7.03 -7.65
CA THR A 63 3.95 -6.48 -6.37
C THR A 63 3.53 -5.00 -6.40
N GLU A 64 3.25 -4.45 -7.59
CA GLU A 64 2.72 -3.09 -7.71
C GLU A 64 1.22 -3.06 -7.36
N PRO A 65 0.77 -2.15 -6.47
CA PRO A 65 -0.65 -2.02 -6.12
C PRO A 65 -1.63 -1.80 -7.29
N ALA A 66 -1.13 -1.37 -8.46
CA ALA A 66 -1.91 -1.23 -9.68
C ALA A 66 -1.98 -2.52 -10.55
N ASN A 67 -1.22 -3.56 -10.23
CA ASN A 67 -1.22 -4.84 -10.95
C ASN A 67 -2.39 -5.73 -10.49
N TRP A 68 -3.60 -5.39 -10.93
CA TRP A 68 -4.80 -6.16 -10.60
C TRP A 68 -4.89 -7.40 -11.47
N GLN A 69 -4.94 -8.58 -10.86
CA GLN A 69 -5.12 -9.86 -11.54
C GLN A 69 -6.28 -10.65 -10.93
N ALA A 70 -6.71 -11.73 -11.59
CA ALA A 70 -7.70 -12.65 -11.02
C ALA A 70 -7.06 -13.51 -9.92
N LEU A 71 -7.85 -14.01 -8.96
CA LEU A 71 -7.34 -14.95 -7.95
C LEU A 71 -6.77 -16.24 -8.57
N SER A 72 -7.35 -16.71 -9.67
CA SER A 72 -6.83 -17.87 -10.43
C SER A 72 -5.43 -17.63 -10.99
N TYR A 73 -5.12 -16.39 -11.40
CA TYR A 73 -3.78 -16.02 -11.84
C TYR A 73 -2.79 -16.10 -10.68
N TRP A 74 -3.10 -15.48 -9.54
CA TRP A 74 -2.21 -15.51 -8.37
C TRP A 74 -1.99 -16.93 -7.86
N MET A 75 -3.04 -17.76 -7.85
CA MET A 75 -2.91 -19.18 -7.51
C MET A 75 -1.98 -19.92 -8.47
N ALA A 76 -2.03 -19.62 -9.78
CA ALA A 76 -1.11 -20.18 -10.77
C ALA A 76 0.34 -19.71 -10.58
N GLN A 77 0.55 -18.50 -10.02
CA GLN A 77 1.86 -18.02 -9.56
C GLN A 77 2.29 -18.62 -8.21
N GLY A 78 1.54 -19.57 -7.67
CA GLY A 78 1.86 -20.27 -6.42
C GLY A 78 1.52 -19.48 -5.16
N VAL A 79 0.70 -18.43 -5.25
CA VAL A 79 0.22 -17.66 -4.09
C VAL A 79 -0.86 -18.44 -3.34
N TYR A 80 -0.74 -18.54 -2.02
CA TYR A 80 -1.73 -19.19 -1.15
C TYR A 80 -1.98 -18.37 0.11
N ARG A 81 -3.09 -18.64 0.81
CA ARG A 81 -3.43 -17.94 2.05
C ARG A 81 -2.46 -18.35 3.15
N VAL A 82 -2.24 -17.47 4.13
CA VAL A 82 -1.30 -17.76 5.23
C VAL A 82 -1.69 -18.96 6.10
N ASP A 83 -2.97 -19.34 6.09
CA ASP A 83 -3.50 -20.55 6.73
C ASP A 83 -3.26 -21.85 5.92
N GLY A 84 -2.58 -21.76 4.77
CA GLY A 84 -2.27 -22.88 3.88
C GLY A 84 -3.41 -23.24 2.91
N SER A 85 -4.58 -22.62 3.03
CA SER A 85 -5.69 -22.89 2.11
C SER A 85 -5.49 -22.22 0.74
N PRO A 86 -6.01 -22.83 -0.35
CA PRO A 86 -5.93 -22.23 -1.68
C PRO A 86 -6.81 -20.97 -1.77
N LEU A 87 -6.49 -20.10 -2.74
CA LEU A 87 -7.38 -19.01 -3.13
C LEU A 87 -8.62 -19.58 -3.83
N ASP A 88 -9.76 -18.90 -3.70
CA ASP A 88 -10.97 -19.26 -4.44
C ASP A 88 -10.82 -18.86 -5.92
N ALA A 89 -10.33 -19.81 -6.72
CA ALA A 89 -10.08 -19.61 -8.15
C ALA A 89 -11.35 -19.37 -8.98
N ALA A 90 -12.54 -19.71 -8.46
CA ALA A 90 -13.81 -19.44 -9.11
C ALA A 90 -14.30 -17.99 -8.87
N SER A 91 -13.73 -17.31 -7.87
CA SER A 91 -14.07 -15.91 -7.59
C SER A 91 -13.65 -15.00 -8.75
N MET A 92 -14.58 -14.13 -9.15
CA MET A 92 -14.32 -13.06 -10.12
C MET A 92 -13.63 -11.84 -9.48
N THR A 93 -13.30 -11.90 -8.19
CA THR A 93 -12.63 -10.81 -7.48
C THR A 93 -11.25 -10.59 -8.08
N ARG A 94 -11.00 -9.38 -8.58
CA ARG A 94 -9.64 -8.95 -8.92
C ARG A 94 -8.91 -8.55 -7.65
N SER A 95 -7.61 -8.77 -7.63
CA SER A 95 -6.75 -8.44 -6.51
C SER A 95 -5.36 -8.03 -6.97
N ALA A 96 -4.65 -7.25 -6.17
CA ALA A 96 -3.23 -6.96 -6.35
C ALA A 96 -2.42 -7.52 -5.17
N VAL A 97 -1.22 -8.03 -5.43
CA VAL A 97 -0.26 -8.37 -4.38
C VAL A 97 0.40 -7.07 -3.90
N ILE A 98 0.39 -6.84 -2.60
CA ILE A 98 1.08 -5.72 -1.96
C ILE A 98 2.04 -6.22 -0.87
N VAL A 99 3.22 -5.59 -0.81
CA VAL A 99 4.29 -5.91 0.15
C VAL A 99 4.70 -4.63 0.90
N PRO A 100 3.94 -4.23 1.93
CA PRO A 100 4.11 -2.92 2.57
C PRO A 100 5.48 -2.71 3.25
N ALA A 101 6.24 -3.77 3.46
CA ALA A 101 7.61 -3.74 3.99
C ALA A 101 8.61 -4.52 3.10
N GLY A 102 8.34 -4.56 1.79
CA GLY A 102 9.19 -5.25 0.81
C GLY A 102 9.19 -6.77 0.95
N TYR A 103 10.07 -7.43 0.19
CA TYR A 103 10.12 -8.88 0.04
C TYR A 103 10.44 -9.67 1.32
N ARG A 104 10.97 -8.99 2.35
CA ARG A 104 11.27 -9.58 3.67
C ARG A 104 10.11 -9.46 4.65
N GLY A 105 9.04 -8.77 4.27
CA GLY A 105 7.86 -8.54 5.11
C GLY A 105 6.66 -9.40 4.72
N PRO A 106 5.52 -9.17 5.39
CA PRO A 106 4.27 -9.82 5.05
C PRO A 106 3.77 -9.38 3.66
N ALA A 107 3.09 -10.29 2.97
CA ALA A 107 2.44 -10.03 1.69
C ALA A 107 0.92 -10.15 1.84
N PHE A 108 0.18 -9.34 1.08
CA PHE A 108 -1.28 -9.34 1.10
C PHE A 108 -1.83 -9.31 -0.31
N LEU A 109 -2.96 -9.97 -0.51
CA LEU A 109 -3.85 -9.63 -1.61
C LEU A 109 -4.80 -8.52 -1.15
N SER A 110 -4.76 -7.39 -1.84
CA SER A 110 -5.75 -6.31 -1.69
C SER A 110 -6.92 -6.53 -2.63
N TYR A 111 -8.13 -6.29 -2.15
CA TYR A 111 -9.40 -6.44 -2.89
C TYR A 111 -10.04 -5.07 -3.16
N PRO A 112 -11.11 -4.97 -3.96
CA PRO A 112 -11.76 -3.69 -4.24
C PRO A 112 -12.10 -2.87 -2.99
N ASN A 113 -12.55 -3.51 -1.90
CA ASN A 113 -12.78 -2.83 -0.63
C ASN A 113 -11.52 -2.19 -0.01
N PHE A 114 -10.31 -2.69 -0.29
CA PHE A 114 -9.07 -2.00 0.08
C PHE A 114 -8.95 -0.64 -0.59
N ASN A 115 -9.28 -0.55 -1.89
CA ASN A 115 -9.24 0.71 -2.62
C ASN A 115 -10.28 1.70 -2.10
N VAL A 116 -11.41 1.22 -1.56
CA VAL A 116 -12.39 2.08 -0.88
C VAL A 116 -11.79 2.69 0.39
N LEU A 117 -11.01 1.93 1.17
CA LEU A 117 -10.29 2.47 2.32
C LEU A 117 -9.22 3.50 1.91
N LEU A 118 -8.54 3.27 0.78
CA LEU A 118 -7.58 4.23 0.21
C LEU A 118 -8.24 5.54 -0.26
N LYS A 119 -9.52 5.52 -0.67
CA LYS A 119 -10.26 6.77 -0.97
C LYS A 119 -10.47 7.60 0.28
N TYR A 120 -10.72 6.96 1.43
CA TYR A 120 -10.87 7.64 2.71
C TYR A 120 -9.55 8.29 3.15
N ASN A 121 -8.45 7.56 3.04
CA ASN A 121 -7.09 8.08 3.23
C ASN A 121 -6.11 7.27 2.37
N ASN A 122 -5.44 7.96 1.45
CA ASN A 122 -4.60 7.36 0.41
C ASN A 122 -3.23 6.89 0.92
N ALA A 123 -3.24 6.00 1.91
CA ALA A 123 -2.06 5.38 2.49
C ALA A 123 -2.30 3.88 2.71
N ILE A 124 -1.41 3.05 2.15
CA ILE A 124 -1.47 1.58 2.31
C ILE A 124 -1.45 1.18 3.79
N SER A 125 -0.63 1.85 4.60
CA SER A 125 -0.58 1.62 6.06
C SER A 125 -1.92 1.89 6.75
N TYR A 126 -2.63 2.95 6.34
CA TYR A 126 -3.95 3.28 6.87
C TYR A 126 -4.98 2.21 6.48
N ALA A 127 -5.03 1.83 5.20
CA ALA A 127 -5.97 0.83 4.71
C ALA A 127 -5.74 -0.55 5.36
N LEU A 128 -4.46 -0.95 5.51
CA LEU A 128 -4.09 -2.17 6.24
C LEU A 128 -4.50 -2.09 7.71
N ALA A 129 -4.14 -1.01 8.41
CA ALA A 129 -4.49 -0.87 9.83
C ALA A 129 -6.00 -0.89 10.06
N THR A 130 -6.77 -0.22 9.20
CA THR A 130 -8.25 -0.19 9.27
C THR A 130 -8.85 -1.56 9.00
N GLY A 131 -8.39 -2.24 7.94
CA GLY A 131 -8.83 -3.59 7.61
C GLY A 131 -8.51 -4.59 8.71
N TYR A 132 -7.29 -4.57 9.24
CA TYR A 132 -6.89 -5.44 10.35
C TYR A 132 -7.63 -5.13 11.64
N LEU A 133 -7.82 -3.85 11.98
CA LEU A 133 -8.62 -3.49 13.15
C LEU A 133 -10.03 -4.08 13.05
N ALA A 134 -10.66 -4.01 11.88
CA ALA A 134 -11.98 -4.61 11.65
C ALA A 134 -11.98 -6.13 11.84
N GLU A 135 -10.92 -6.84 11.42
CA GLU A 135 -10.78 -8.28 11.65
C GLU A 135 -10.50 -8.62 13.12
N ARG A 136 -9.66 -7.82 13.80
CA ARG A 136 -9.35 -7.97 15.23
C ARG A 136 -10.59 -7.77 16.11
N LEU A 137 -11.47 -6.83 15.76
CA LEU A 137 -12.75 -6.62 16.44
C LEU A 137 -13.69 -7.83 16.34
N LYS A 138 -13.56 -8.66 15.30
CA LYS A 138 -14.30 -9.92 15.13
C LYS A 138 -13.62 -11.12 15.80
N GLY A 139 -12.49 -10.92 16.49
CA GLY A 139 -11.68 -12.00 17.06
C GLY A 139 -10.73 -12.67 16.07
N GLY A 140 -10.50 -12.07 14.89
CA GLY A 140 -9.54 -12.55 13.90
C GLY A 140 -8.09 -12.47 14.39
N LEU A 141 -7.20 -13.13 13.64
CA LEU A 141 -5.77 -13.16 13.93
C LEU A 141 -5.06 -11.84 13.60
N ASP A 142 -3.90 -11.61 14.20
CA ASP A 142 -2.97 -10.56 13.79
C ASP A 142 -2.21 -10.98 12.51
N VAL A 143 -1.41 -10.10 11.93
CA VAL A 143 -0.47 -10.44 10.85
C VAL A 143 0.45 -11.58 11.32
N GLN A 144 0.48 -12.67 10.55
CA GLN A 144 1.20 -13.89 10.92
C GLN A 144 2.68 -13.83 10.57
N ALA A 145 3.03 -13.26 9.41
CA ALA A 145 4.41 -13.10 9.00
C ALA A 145 5.13 -12.01 9.81
N ALA A 146 6.41 -12.22 10.05
CA ALA A 146 7.24 -11.26 10.76
C ALA A 146 7.46 -9.99 9.94
N TRP A 147 7.40 -8.84 10.61
CA TRP A 147 7.80 -7.57 10.04
C TRP A 147 9.33 -7.40 10.14
N PRO A 148 10.01 -6.86 9.13
CA PRO A 148 11.44 -6.54 9.19
C PRO A 148 11.68 -5.30 10.05
N ARG A 149 11.51 -5.42 11.37
CA ARG A 149 11.57 -4.28 12.32
C ARG A 149 12.95 -3.61 12.43
N HIS A 150 13.99 -4.22 11.88
CA HIS A 150 15.32 -3.65 11.78
C HIS A 150 15.48 -2.73 10.56
N GLU A 151 14.58 -2.83 9.57
CA GLU A 151 14.57 -1.97 8.39
C GLU A 151 14.00 -0.60 8.78
N LEU A 152 14.85 0.43 8.76
CA LEU A 152 14.43 1.79 9.04
C LEU A 152 13.91 2.45 7.78
N ALA A 153 12.74 3.09 7.87
CA ALA A 153 12.20 3.84 6.76
C ALA A 153 13.11 5.03 6.42
N LEU A 154 13.41 5.21 5.13
CA LEU A 154 14.15 6.37 4.64
C LEU A 154 13.44 7.68 5.02
N SER A 155 14.22 8.64 5.50
CA SER A 155 13.78 10.02 5.67
C SER A 155 13.40 10.64 4.32
N ARG A 156 12.70 11.78 4.35
CA ARG A 156 12.33 12.48 3.11
C ARG A 156 13.56 12.91 2.29
N LEU A 157 14.64 13.29 2.98
CA LEU A 157 15.91 13.66 2.35
C LEU A 157 16.58 12.46 1.69
N GLU A 158 16.62 11.31 2.38
CA GLU A 158 17.17 10.07 1.82
C GLU A 158 16.34 9.55 0.64
N LYS A 159 15.02 9.75 0.65
CA LYS A 159 14.16 9.44 -0.51
C LYS A 159 14.46 10.34 -1.71
N ALA A 160 14.66 11.63 -1.48
CA ALA A 160 15.05 12.56 -2.54
C ALA A 160 16.44 12.21 -3.10
N GLU A 161 17.39 11.89 -2.22
CA GLU A 161 18.71 11.40 -2.62
C GLU A 161 18.61 10.12 -3.47
N LEU A 162 17.80 9.16 -3.04
CA LEU A 162 17.57 7.92 -3.80
C LEU A 162 16.99 8.21 -5.18
N GLN A 163 16.03 9.13 -5.31
CA GLN A 163 15.46 9.54 -6.60
C GLN A 163 16.50 10.17 -7.54
N GLU A 164 17.34 11.07 -7.02
CA GLU A 164 18.38 11.71 -7.82
C GLU A 164 19.44 10.71 -8.27
N ARG A 165 19.86 9.82 -7.37
CA ARG A 165 20.86 8.79 -7.71
C ARG A 165 20.32 7.76 -8.70
N LEU A 166 19.07 7.29 -8.54
CA LEU A 166 18.41 6.44 -9.53
C LEU A 166 18.40 7.09 -10.92
N SER A 167 18.04 8.38 -10.99
CA SER A 167 18.06 9.12 -12.25
C SER A 167 19.46 9.25 -12.83
N ALA A 168 20.49 9.44 -11.99
CA ALA A 168 21.89 9.53 -12.40
C ALA A 168 22.45 8.21 -12.97
N VAL A 169 21.97 7.05 -12.50
CA VAL A 169 22.32 5.73 -13.06
C VAL A 169 21.37 5.26 -14.18
N GLY A 170 20.52 6.15 -14.71
CA GLY A 170 19.71 5.89 -15.90
C GLY A 170 18.27 5.42 -15.64
N TYR A 171 17.84 5.33 -14.37
CA TYR A 171 16.49 4.96 -13.97
C TYR A 171 15.70 6.21 -13.57
N SER A 172 15.20 6.94 -14.55
CA SER A 172 14.43 8.18 -14.31
C SER A 172 13.25 7.94 -13.37
N THR A 173 13.16 8.78 -12.33
CA THR A 173 12.04 8.85 -11.37
C THR A 173 11.00 9.90 -11.74
N ASP A 174 11.18 10.61 -12.86
CA ASP A 174 10.31 11.72 -13.32
C ASP A 174 10.18 12.87 -12.29
N GLY A 175 11.26 13.13 -11.56
CA GLY A 175 11.32 14.18 -10.55
C GLY A 175 11.98 13.72 -9.24
N ILE A 176 12.31 14.70 -8.39
CA ILE A 176 12.95 14.50 -7.09
C ILE A 176 12.16 15.33 -6.06
N ASP A 177 11.23 14.69 -5.35
CA ASP A 177 10.29 15.35 -4.42
C ASP A 177 10.32 14.77 -3.00
N GLY A 178 11.08 13.68 -2.81
CA GLY A 178 11.18 12.93 -1.56
C GLY A 178 9.99 12.00 -1.27
N ASN A 179 9.07 11.81 -2.24
CA ASN A 179 7.92 10.92 -2.14
C ASN A 179 8.09 9.68 -3.03
N ILE A 180 7.95 8.49 -2.46
CA ILE A 180 8.06 7.24 -3.22
C ILE A 180 6.72 6.91 -3.91
N GLY A 181 6.46 7.62 -5.01
CA GLY A 181 5.30 7.42 -5.88
C GLY A 181 5.48 6.28 -6.90
N PRO A 182 4.48 6.06 -7.77
CA PRO A 182 4.53 5.02 -8.81
C PRO A 182 5.77 5.12 -9.72
N ASN A 183 6.16 6.34 -10.12
CA ASN A 183 7.34 6.55 -10.98
C ASN A 183 8.64 6.15 -10.27
N THR A 184 8.81 6.53 -8.99
CA THR A 184 9.97 6.12 -8.20
C THR A 184 9.99 4.62 -7.96
N ARG A 185 8.86 3.98 -7.64
CA ARG A 185 8.79 2.52 -7.51
C ARG A 185 9.14 1.81 -8.82
N ALA A 186 8.63 2.29 -9.95
CA ALA A 186 8.92 1.72 -11.27
C ALA A 186 10.40 1.88 -11.67
N ALA A 187 11.03 3.01 -11.35
CA ALA A 187 12.46 3.20 -11.51
C ALA A 187 13.27 2.25 -10.61
N LEU A 188 12.90 2.19 -9.33
CA LEU A 188 13.58 1.35 -8.34
C LEU A 188 13.46 -0.14 -8.70
N ARG A 189 12.30 -0.63 -9.15
CA ARG A 189 12.14 -2.04 -9.59
C ARG A 189 13.09 -2.42 -10.72
N ARG A 190 13.19 -1.55 -11.73
CA ARG A 190 14.11 -1.77 -12.86
C ARG A 190 15.56 -1.82 -12.38
N TRP A 191 15.95 -0.88 -11.52
CA TRP A 191 17.29 -0.85 -10.93
C TRP A 191 17.55 -2.09 -10.05
N GLN A 192 16.60 -2.50 -9.21
CA GLN A 192 16.70 -3.70 -8.37
C GLN A 192 16.91 -4.96 -9.22
N ALA A 193 16.14 -5.12 -10.29
CA ALA A 193 16.27 -6.24 -11.22
C ALA A 193 17.67 -6.30 -11.83
N ASP A 194 18.21 -5.16 -12.27
CA ASP A 194 19.53 -5.07 -12.89
C ASP A 194 20.70 -5.21 -11.90
N THR A 195 20.44 -5.06 -10.60
CA THR A 195 21.45 -5.15 -9.52
C THR A 195 21.33 -6.41 -8.65
N GLY A 196 20.42 -7.33 -9.01
CA GLY A 196 20.27 -8.62 -8.33
C GLY A 196 19.41 -8.60 -7.06
N PHE A 197 18.73 -7.48 -6.78
CA PHE A 197 17.72 -7.43 -5.72
C PHE A 197 16.37 -7.96 -6.21
N PRO A 198 15.52 -8.49 -5.31
CA PRO A 198 14.10 -8.66 -5.59
C PRO A 198 13.47 -7.34 -6.05
N ALA A 199 12.86 -7.33 -7.23
CA ALA A 199 12.29 -6.13 -7.85
C ALA A 199 10.93 -5.72 -7.24
N ASP A 200 10.85 -5.57 -5.93
CA ASP A 200 9.61 -5.25 -5.19
C ASP A 200 9.24 -3.76 -5.22
N GLY A 201 10.18 -2.88 -5.57
CA GLY A 201 9.99 -1.43 -5.59
C GLY A 201 9.94 -0.80 -4.19
N TYR A 202 10.40 -1.52 -3.16
CA TYR A 202 10.49 -1.04 -1.79
C TYR A 202 11.87 -0.43 -1.52
N ALA A 203 11.92 0.84 -1.15
CA ALA A 203 13.18 1.55 -0.90
C ALA A 203 13.73 1.23 0.51
N THR A 204 14.99 0.78 0.57
CA THR A 204 15.72 0.45 1.80
C THR A 204 16.97 1.29 1.91
N ILE A 205 17.59 1.29 3.10
CA ILE A 205 18.89 1.92 3.28
C ILE A 205 19.98 1.21 2.48
N ASP A 206 19.91 -0.11 2.32
CA ASP A 206 20.84 -0.90 1.52
C ASP A 206 20.80 -0.47 0.04
N HIS A 207 19.61 -0.21 -0.52
CA HIS A 207 19.48 0.31 -1.89
C HIS A 207 20.16 1.68 -2.04
N LEU A 208 19.93 2.58 -1.07
CA LEU A 208 20.53 3.91 -1.08
C LEU A 208 22.06 3.86 -0.92
N GLN A 209 22.59 2.97 -0.07
CA GLN A 209 24.02 2.77 0.09
C GLN A 209 24.68 2.28 -1.20
N LEU A 210 24.09 1.28 -1.87
CA LEU A 210 24.65 0.83 -3.15
C LEU A 210 24.60 1.92 -4.22
N LEU A 211 23.52 2.71 -4.28
CA LEU A 211 23.43 3.87 -5.17
C LEU A 211 24.51 4.92 -4.87
N ARG A 212 24.85 5.14 -3.59
CA ARG A 212 25.95 6.04 -3.17
C ARG A 212 27.31 5.55 -3.65
N GLU A 213 27.51 4.25 -3.77
CA GLU A 213 28.75 3.65 -4.32
C GLU A 213 28.81 3.78 -5.84
N GLN A 214 27.65 3.73 -6.52
CA GLN A 214 27.55 3.81 -7.98
C GLN A 214 27.63 5.24 -8.54
N THR A 215 27.45 6.27 -7.69
CA THR A 215 27.31 7.66 -8.14
C THR A 215 28.11 8.64 -7.29
N ALA A 216 28.58 9.73 -7.91
CA ALA A 216 29.12 10.87 -7.16
C ALA A 216 28.05 11.49 -6.24
N LEU A 217 28.47 12.35 -5.31
CA LEU A 217 27.54 13.07 -4.43
C LEU A 217 26.55 13.91 -5.30
N PRO A 218 25.23 13.83 -5.06
CA PRO A 218 24.26 14.55 -5.86
C PRO A 218 24.39 16.06 -5.65
N LYS A 219 24.21 16.82 -6.74
CA LYS A 219 24.42 18.27 -6.74
C LYS A 219 23.48 19.00 -5.79
N SER A 220 22.26 18.47 -5.61
CA SER A 220 21.29 19.03 -4.68
C SER A 220 21.76 18.98 -3.23
N ILE A 221 22.47 17.92 -2.84
CA ILE A 221 23.04 17.74 -1.51
C ILE A 221 24.25 18.66 -1.34
N GLU A 222 25.11 18.74 -2.36
CA GLU A 222 26.22 19.70 -2.38
C GLU A 222 25.75 21.15 -2.20
N ALA A 223 24.61 21.49 -2.81
CA ALA A 223 24.01 22.82 -2.75
C ALA A 223 23.16 23.07 -1.49
N GLY A 224 22.98 22.07 -0.61
CA GLY A 224 22.11 22.17 0.58
C GLY A 224 20.64 22.45 0.24
N SER A 225 20.16 21.96 -0.90
CA SER A 225 18.84 22.30 -1.46
C SER A 225 17.69 21.44 -0.92
N PHE A 226 17.90 20.67 0.14
CA PHE A 226 16.91 19.79 0.76
C PHE A 226 16.93 19.87 2.29
#